data_AF-A0AAU8TJB6-F1
#
_entry.id   AF-A0AAU8TJB6-F1
#
_cell.length_a   1.000
_cell.length_b   1.000
_cell.length_c   1.000
_cell.angle_alpha   90.00
_cell.angle_beta   90.00
_cell.angle_gamma   90.00
#
_symmetry.space_group_name_H-M   'P 1'
#
loop_
_entity.id
_entity.type
_entity.pdbx_description
1 polymer ?
#
loop_
_entity_poly.entity_id
_entity_poly.type
_entity_poly.pdbx_seq_one_letter_code
_entity_poly.pdbx_strand_id
1 'polypeptide(L)'
;MDLKPLVFCLLICVTVATSAQSRIVCEPQDKDGKTVAYIWPEPYLSKGNLCFDIKVDDGKACVANGGNTSWLTKAVIVDIDGESQGRDDTWFRVIHATITSERIAYKMEWTRDGKTWGVMQNVSIDRLSGQAVSWWLTAHGGDSYQCHAEGRKF
;
A
#
# COMPACT_ATOMS: atom_id res chain seq x y z
N MET A 1 55.49 -9.71 -38.21
CA MET A 1 54.17 -9.05 -38.35
C MET A 1 53.41 -9.36 -37.08
N ASP A 2 53.52 -8.49 -36.08
CA ASP A 2 52.91 -8.68 -34.77
C ASP A 2 51.56 -7.96 -34.71
N LEU A 3 50.46 -8.72 -34.67
CA LEU A 3 49.13 -8.18 -34.41
C LEU A 3 48.89 -8.06 -32.90
N LYS A 4 48.80 -6.82 -32.42
CA LYS A 4 48.34 -6.46 -31.07
C LYS A 4 46.82 -6.65 -30.98
N PRO A 5 46.27 -7.29 -29.93
CA PRO A 5 44.82 -7.34 -29.74
C PRO A 5 44.34 -6.03 -29.10
N LEU A 6 43.45 -5.34 -29.80
CA LEU A 6 42.77 -4.13 -29.33
C LEU A 6 41.59 -4.58 -28.45
N VAL A 7 41.74 -4.45 -27.13
CA VAL A 7 40.68 -4.77 -26.16
C VAL A 7 39.65 -3.64 -26.17
N PHE A 8 38.46 -3.92 -26.70
CA PHE A 8 37.32 -3.01 -26.71
C PHE A 8 36.53 -3.19 -25.40
N CYS A 9 36.82 -2.39 -24.38
CA CYS A 9 36.03 -2.34 -23.15
C CYS A 9 34.70 -1.64 -23.44
N LEU A 10 33.64 -2.40 -23.70
CA LEU A 10 32.26 -1.89 -23.67
C LEU A 10 31.88 -1.56 -22.22
N LEU A 11 31.93 -0.27 -21.89
CA LEU A 11 31.30 0.29 -20.70
C LEU A 11 29.77 0.16 -20.85
N ILE A 12 29.21 -0.90 -20.27
CA ILE A 12 27.77 -1.03 -20.08
C ILE A 12 27.38 -0.03 -19.00
N CYS A 13 26.95 1.17 -19.40
CA CYS A 13 26.24 2.09 -18.51
C CYS A 13 24.92 1.43 -18.10
N VAL A 14 24.93 0.73 -16.98
CA VAL A 14 23.69 0.31 -16.31
C VAL A 14 23.04 1.59 -15.81
N THR A 15 22.03 2.07 -16.54
CA THR A 15 21.12 3.09 -16.03
C THR A 15 20.43 2.48 -14.82
N VAL A 16 20.89 2.86 -13.63
CA VAL A 16 20.17 2.56 -12.40
C VAL A 16 18.87 3.35 -12.50
N ALA A 17 17.81 2.69 -12.96
CA ALA A 17 16.47 3.24 -12.91
C ALA A 17 16.16 3.48 -11.44
N THR A 18 16.36 4.70 -10.99
CA THR A 18 15.91 5.18 -9.68
C THR A 18 14.40 5.04 -9.74
N SER A 19 13.86 3.96 -9.17
CA SER A 19 12.43 3.81 -9.00
C SER A 19 12.00 4.87 -7.99
N ALA A 20 11.61 6.04 -8.48
CA ALA A 20 11.00 7.07 -7.66
C ALA A 20 9.84 6.43 -6.90
N GLN A 21 9.74 6.71 -5.60
CA GLN A 21 8.61 6.28 -4.80
C GLN A 21 7.34 6.88 -5.43
N SER A 22 6.44 6.02 -5.90
CA SER A 22 5.17 6.45 -6.46
C SER A 22 4.11 6.37 -5.37
N ARG A 23 3.65 7.52 -4.89
CA ARG A 23 2.51 7.63 -3.99
C ARG A 23 1.26 7.23 -4.77
N ILE A 24 0.37 6.43 -4.18
CA ILE A 24 -0.90 6.07 -4.80
C ILE A 24 -1.97 6.91 -4.12
N VAL A 25 -2.36 7.99 -4.79
CA VAL A 25 -3.41 8.88 -4.29
C VAL A 25 -4.73 8.36 -4.83
N CYS A 26 -5.73 8.20 -3.95
CA CYS A 26 -7.06 7.71 -4.31
C CYS A 26 -8.13 8.69 -3.82
N GLU A 27 -8.94 9.18 -4.75
CA GLU A 27 -10.07 10.07 -4.47
C GLU A 27 -11.39 9.31 -4.64
N PRO A 28 -12.39 9.52 -3.78
CA PRO A 28 -13.71 8.93 -3.98
C PRO A 28 -14.29 9.28 -5.36
N GLN A 29 -14.87 8.30 -6.05
CA GLN A 29 -15.57 8.55 -7.30
C GLN A 29 -16.92 9.26 -7.08
N ASP A 30 -17.60 8.95 -5.97
CA ASP A 30 -18.79 9.68 -5.56
C ASP A 30 -18.39 11.00 -4.87
N LYS A 31 -18.61 12.11 -5.58
CA LYS A 31 -18.29 13.46 -5.10
C LYS A 31 -19.40 14.08 -4.26
N ASP A 32 -20.54 13.39 -4.10
CA ASP A 32 -21.67 13.88 -3.32
C ASP A 32 -21.47 13.73 -1.80
N GLY A 33 -20.24 13.35 -1.39
CA GLY A 33 -19.80 13.40 0.01
C GLY A 33 -20.32 12.28 0.89
N LYS A 34 -20.86 11.22 0.31
CA LYS A 34 -21.38 10.05 1.05
C LYS A 34 -20.34 8.95 1.28
N THR A 35 -19.12 9.13 0.79
CA THR A 35 -18.04 8.16 0.99
C THR A 35 -17.58 8.23 2.44
N VAL A 36 -17.96 7.22 3.22
CA VAL A 36 -17.64 7.12 4.65
C VAL A 36 -16.26 6.49 4.88
N ALA A 37 -15.65 5.92 3.85
CA ALA A 37 -14.41 5.21 3.97
C ALA A 37 -13.31 5.76 3.06
N TYR A 38 -12.06 5.68 3.53
CA TYR A 38 -10.85 6.04 2.80
C TYR A 38 -9.95 4.81 2.73
N ILE A 39 -9.23 4.57 1.62
CA ILE A 39 -8.15 3.58 1.61
C ILE A 39 -7.10 4.05 2.64
N TRP A 40 -6.96 3.32 3.75
CA TRP A 40 -6.14 3.74 4.88
C TRP A 40 -5.45 2.53 5.52
N PRO A 41 -4.14 2.57 5.79
CA PRO A 41 -3.26 3.71 5.55
C PRO A 41 -2.95 3.91 4.07
N GLU A 42 -2.45 5.10 3.72
CA GLU A 42 -2.22 5.43 2.32
C GLU A 42 -1.11 4.54 1.72
N PRO A 43 -1.38 3.82 0.61
CA PRO A 43 -0.39 2.96 -0.01
C PRO A 43 0.56 3.72 -0.94
N TYR A 44 1.81 3.26 -1.03
CA TYR A 44 2.79 3.73 -2.01
C TYR A 44 3.71 2.60 -2.47
N LEU A 45 4.29 2.71 -3.66
CA LEU A 45 5.30 1.76 -4.13
C LEU A 45 6.71 2.28 -3.85
N SER A 46 7.55 1.41 -3.29
CA SER A 46 8.95 1.70 -3.01
C SER A 46 9.80 0.48 -3.31
N LYS A 47 10.71 0.59 -4.29
CA LYS A 47 11.64 -0.49 -4.69
C LYS A 47 10.93 -1.83 -4.97
N GLY A 48 9.78 -1.79 -5.65
CA GLY A 48 8.99 -2.99 -5.97
C GLY A 48 8.13 -3.54 -4.84
N ASN A 49 8.14 -2.92 -3.66
CA ASN A 49 7.27 -3.27 -2.54
C ASN A 49 6.07 -2.33 -2.45
N LEU A 50 4.97 -2.84 -1.93
CA LEU A 50 3.83 -2.05 -1.47
C LEU A 50 4.11 -1.64 -0.03
N CYS A 51 4.12 -0.34 0.23
CA CYS A 51 4.35 0.24 1.54
C CYS A 51 3.15 1.09 1.98
N PHE A 52 3.05 1.35 3.28
CA PHE A 52 1.96 2.10 3.89
C PHE A 52 2.51 3.30 4.65
N ASP A 53 1.93 4.48 4.41
CA ASP A 53 2.31 5.71 5.11
C ASP A 53 1.65 5.74 6.50
N ILE A 54 2.34 5.16 7.47
CA ILE A 54 1.89 5.02 8.85
C ILE A 54 3.09 4.99 9.80
N LYS A 55 2.87 5.45 11.04
CA LYS A 55 3.84 5.29 12.13
C LYS A 55 3.99 3.81 12.48
N VAL A 56 5.23 3.32 12.42
CA VAL A 56 5.61 1.97 12.81
C VAL A 56 6.44 2.04 14.09
N ASP A 57 5.89 1.53 15.19
CA ASP A 57 6.61 1.37 16.45
C ASP A 57 7.36 0.03 16.51
N ASP A 58 6.84 -1.01 15.86
CA ASP A 58 7.50 -2.32 15.68
C ASP A 58 7.05 -3.01 14.39
N GLY A 59 7.88 -3.87 13.80
CA GLY A 59 7.60 -4.60 12.57
C GLY A 59 7.92 -3.83 11.28
N LYS A 60 7.16 -4.12 10.21
CA LYS A 60 7.40 -3.56 8.86
C LYS A 60 6.08 -3.20 8.18
N ALA A 61 6.00 -1.99 7.64
CA ALA A 61 4.86 -1.52 6.84
C ALA A 61 5.13 -1.61 5.32
N CYS A 62 6.02 -2.50 4.88
CA CYS A 62 6.29 -2.75 3.47
C CYS A 62 6.25 -4.25 3.18
N VAL A 63 5.65 -4.63 2.06
CA VAL A 63 5.44 -6.02 1.67
C VAL A 63 5.79 -6.22 0.20
N ALA A 64 6.46 -7.33 -0.10
CA ALA A 64 6.75 -7.75 -1.46
C ALA A 64 5.52 -8.41 -2.11
N ASN A 65 5.54 -8.54 -3.44
CA ASN A 65 4.50 -9.26 -4.17
C ASN A 65 4.37 -10.72 -3.66
N GLY A 66 3.13 -11.17 -3.45
CA GLY A 66 2.78 -12.46 -2.87
C GLY A 66 3.01 -12.55 -1.35
N GLY A 67 3.54 -11.51 -0.72
CA GLY A 67 3.94 -11.50 0.68
C GLY A 67 2.87 -11.06 1.66
N ASN A 68 3.23 -11.17 2.93
CA ASN A 68 2.50 -10.62 4.07
C ASN A 68 3.44 -9.71 4.86
N THR A 69 2.88 -8.74 5.58
CA THR A 69 3.64 -7.93 6.54
C THR A 69 2.77 -7.56 7.74
N SER A 70 3.40 -7.24 8.86
CA SER A 70 2.71 -6.76 10.06
C SER A 70 3.52 -5.70 10.78
N TRP A 71 2.83 -4.77 11.41
CA TRP A 71 3.44 -3.71 12.21
C TRP A 71 2.56 -3.34 13.40
N LEU A 72 3.20 -2.83 14.44
CA LEU A 72 2.56 -2.21 15.59
C LEU A 72 2.54 -0.71 15.40
N THR A 73 1.40 -0.10 15.67
CA THR A 73 1.29 1.34 15.90
C THR A 73 0.73 1.55 17.31
N LYS A 74 1.46 2.30 18.13
CA LYS A 74 1.03 2.58 19.50
C LYS A 74 0.00 3.68 19.57
N ALA A 75 -0.89 3.59 20.55
CA ALA A 75 -1.85 4.64 20.87
C ALA A 75 -2.76 5.07 19.70
N VAL A 76 -3.27 4.10 18.94
CA VAL A 76 -4.25 4.30 17.86
C VAL A 76 -5.63 4.50 18.46
N ILE A 77 -6.31 5.57 18.05
CA ILE A 77 -7.73 5.79 18.37
C ILE A 77 -8.54 5.07 17.30
N VAL A 78 -9.43 4.18 17.72
CA VAL A 78 -10.37 3.51 16.83
C VAL A 78 -11.77 3.97 17.19
N ASP A 79 -12.53 4.34 16.17
CA ASP A 79 -13.97 4.62 16.25
C ASP A 79 -14.66 3.63 15.32
N ILE A 80 -15.69 2.95 15.81
CA ILE A 80 -16.50 2.00 15.04
C ILE A 80 -17.94 2.46 15.18
N ASP A 81 -18.56 2.79 14.06
CA ASP A 81 -19.97 3.22 13.99
C ASP A 81 -20.30 4.42 14.91
N GLY A 82 -19.34 5.33 15.12
CA GLY A 82 -19.50 6.51 15.98
C GLY A 82 -19.20 6.24 17.46
N GLU A 83 -18.84 5.00 17.82
CA GLU A 83 -18.43 4.63 19.16
C GLU A 83 -16.92 4.50 19.26
N SER A 84 -16.33 5.38 20.08
CA SER A 84 -14.91 5.31 20.42
C SER A 84 -14.59 4.00 21.14
N GLN A 85 -13.70 3.22 20.53
CA GLN A 85 -13.12 2.02 21.14
C GLN A 85 -11.92 2.37 22.03
N GLY A 86 -11.65 3.66 22.26
CA GLY A 86 -10.51 4.13 23.02
C GLY A 86 -9.19 4.13 22.24
N ARG A 87 -8.14 4.58 22.93
CA ARG A 87 -6.77 4.71 22.42
C ARG A 87 -5.94 3.53 22.90
N ASP A 88 -5.46 2.70 21.98
CA ASP A 88 -4.71 1.50 22.35
C ASP A 88 -3.66 1.12 21.29
N ASP A 89 -2.71 0.29 21.72
CA ASP A 89 -1.71 -0.32 20.87
C ASP A 89 -2.38 -1.30 19.90
N THR A 90 -2.18 -1.06 18.60
CA THR A 90 -2.86 -1.81 17.55
C THR A 90 -1.86 -2.40 16.58
N TRP A 91 -1.93 -3.71 16.43
CA TRP A 91 -1.23 -4.43 15.37
C TRP A 91 -2.06 -4.38 14.11
N PHE A 92 -1.40 -4.05 13.02
CA PHE A 92 -1.94 -4.16 11.67
C PHE A 92 -1.18 -5.24 10.92
N ARG A 93 -1.85 -5.86 9.97
CA ARG A 93 -1.19 -6.70 8.98
C ARG A 93 -1.83 -6.57 7.62
N VAL A 94 -1.00 -6.76 6.62
CA VAL A 94 -1.41 -6.93 5.23
C VAL A 94 -1.10 -8.36 4.83
N ILE A 95 -2.10 -9.01 4.23
CA ILE A 95 -1.97 -10.38 3.74
C ILE A 95 -2.31 -10.47 2.26
N HIS A 96 -1.62 -11.40 1.59
CA HIS A 96 -1.81 -11.73 0.18
C HIS A 96 -1.66 -10.52 -0.75
N ALA A 97 -0.62 -9.70 -0.52
CA ALA A 97 -0.36 -8.55 -1.38
C ALA A 97 -0.08 -9.00 -2.82
N THR A 98 -0.84 -8.48 -3.78
CA THR A 98 -0.60 -8.65 -5.21
C THR A 98 -0.12 -7.32 -5.77
N ILE A 99 1.03 -7.34 -6.45
CA ILE A 99 1.64 -6.17 -7.08
C ILE A 99 2.06 -6.57 -8.49
N THR A 100 1.26 -6.24 -9.49
CA THR A 100 1.57 -6.43 -10.91
C THR A 100 1.58 -5.09 -11.63
N SER A 101 1.96 -5.06 -12.91
CA SER A 101 1.81 -3.88 -13.76
C SER A 101 0.36 -3.41 -13.90
N GLU A 102 -0.59 -4.33 -13.75
CA GLU A 102 -2.01 -4.10 -14.00
C GLU A 102 -2.81 -3.87 -12.71
N ARG A 103 -2.38 -4.45 -11.58
CA ARG A 103 -3.18 -4.45 -10.35
C ARG A 103 -2.33 -4.37 -9.09
N ILE A 104 -2.84 -3.62 -8.12
CA ILE A 104 -2.47 -3.76 -6.70
C ILE A 104 -3.69 -4.29 -5.96
N ALA A 105 -3.54 -5.36 -5.19
CA ALA A 105 -4.62 -5.87 -4.36
C ALA A 105 -4.09 -6.39 -3.03
N TYR A 106 -4.81 -6.19 -1.94
CA TYR A 106 -4.42 -6.65 -0.62
C TYR A 106 -5.60 -6.67 0.36
N LYS A 107 -5.49 -7.50 1.40
CA LYS A 107 -6.38 -7.45 2.56
C LYS A 107 -5.61 -6.95 3.76
N MET A 108 -6.19 -6.01 4.49
CA MET A 108 -5.66 -5.46 5.71
C MET A 108 -6.53 -5.84 6.89
N GLU A 109 -5.87 -6.20 7.98
CA GLU A 109 -6.49 -6.68 9.21
C GLU A 109 -5.82 -6.01 10.40
N TRP A 110 -6.54 -5.93 11.51
CA TRP A 110 -6.06 -5.30 12.74
C TRP A 110 -6.40 -6.15 13.97
N THR A 111 -5.63 -5.97 15.04
CA THR A 111 -5.88 -6.60 16.33
C THR A 111 -5.28 -5.77 17.46
N ARG A 112 -5.91 -5.83 18.64
CA ARG A 112 -5.36 -5.28 19.91
C ARG A 112 -4.88 -6.36 20.87
N ASP A 113 -5.45 -7.56 20.78
CA ASP A 113 -5.11 -8.69 21.65
C ASP A 113 -4.05 -9.63 21.04
N GLY A 114 -3.69 -9.42 19.77
CA GLY A 114 -2.75 -10.26 19.02
C GLY A 114 -3.32 -11.62 18.61
N LYS A 115 -4.57 -11.93 18.98
CA LYS A 115 -5.21 -13.24 18.82
C LYS A 115 -6.35 -13.17 17.82
N THR A 116 -7.21 -12.17 17.96
CA THR A 116 -8.41 -11.97 17.16
C THR A 116 -8.15 -10.88 16.14
N TRP A 117 -8.15 -11.25 14.87
CA TRP A 117 -7.89 -10.31 13.77
C TRP A 117 -9.21 -9.92 13.12
N GLY A 118 -9.55 -8.64 13.22
CA GLY A 118 -10.65 -8.03 12.49
C GLY A 118 -10.17 -7.63 11.10
N VAL A 119 -10.97 -7.89 10.06
CA VAL A 119 -10.69 -7.33 8.74
C VAL A 119 -10.99 -5.85 8.79
N MET A 120 -10.01 -5.06 8.35
CA MET A 120 -10.12 -3.62 8.24
C MET A 120 -10.63 -3.27 6.85
N GLN A 121 -9.87 -3.69 5.83
CA GLN A 121 -10.13 -3.34 4.44
C GLN A 121 -9.75 -4.48 3.51
N ASN A 122 -10.49 -4.63 2.43
CA ASN A 122 -10.01 -5.30 1.23
C ASN A 122 -9.88 -4.25 0.13
N VAL A 123 -8.74 -4.20 -0.55
CA VAL A 123 -8.43 -3.15 -1.53
C VAL A 123 -8.02 -3.79 -2.84
N SER A 124 -8.58 -3.28 -3.94
CA SER A 124 -8.18 -3.61 -5.30
C SER A 124 -8.06 -2.34 -6.12
N ILE A 125 -6.91 -2.11 -6.75
CA ILE A 125 -6.58 -0.95 -7.57
C ILE A 125 -6.16 -1.46 -8.95
N ASP A 126 -6.92 -1.13 -9.98
CA ASP A 126 -6.51 -1.26 -11.38
C ASP A 126 -5.53 -0.13 -11.69
N ARG A 127 -4.29 -0.49 -12.03
CA ARG A 127 -3.21 0.47 -12.28
C ARG A 127 -3.27 1.07 -13.69
N LEU A 128 -3.99 0.46 -14.61
CA LEU A 128 -4.15 0.93 -15.98
C LEU A 128 -5.24 1.99 -16.06
N SER A 129 -6.39 1.71 -15.44
CA SER A 129 -7.54 2.63 -15.43
C SER A 129 -7.53 3.59 -14.23
N GLY A 130 -6.76 3.28 -13.19
CA GLY A 130 -6.78 3.99 -11.92
C GLY A 130 -8.00 3.64 -11.06
N GLN A 131 -8.96 2.84 -11.54
CA GLN A 131 -10.13 2.51 -10.74
C GLN A 131 -9.75 1.66 -9.53
N ALA A 132 -10.31 1.97 -8.38
CA ALA A 132 -10.10 1.20 -7.17
C ALA A 132 -11.38 0.99 -6.40
N VAL A 133 -11.38 -0.07 -5.59
CA VAL A 133 -12.46 -0.37 -4.67
C VAL A 133 -11.86 -0.73 -3.31
N SER A 134 -12.46 -0.19 -2.24
CA SER A 134 -12.18 -0.56 -0.85
C SER A 134 -13.44 -1.06 -0.18
N TRP A 135 -13.40 -2.26 0.39
CA TRP A 135 -14.50 -2.82 1.18
C TRP A 135 -14.12 -2.83 2.65
N TRP A 136 -14.86 -2.07 3.46
CA TRP A 136 -14.85 -2.19 4.92
C TRP A 136 -15.91 -3.19 5.36
N LEU A 137 -15.62 -4.04 6.33
CA LEU A 137 -16.54 -5.10 6.75
C LEU A 137 -17.80 -4.58 7.45
N THR A 138 -17.78 -3.34 7.95
CA THR A 138 -18.94 -2.63 8.51
C THR A 138 -19.77 -1.88 7.45
N ALA A 139 -19.29 -1.78 6.21
CA ALA A 139 -20.01 -1.10 5.13
C ALA A 139 -20.88 -2.10 4.34
N HIS A 140 -22.12 -1.71 4.02
CA HIS A 140 -23.04 -2.50 3.17
C HIS A 140 -22.65 -2.51 1.67
N GLY A 141 -21.43 -2.11 1.33
CA GLY A 141 -20.91 -2.00 -0.03
C GLY A 141 -19.42 -1.65 -0.04
N GLY A 142 -18.79 -1.76 -1.21
CA GLY A 142 -17.44 -1.23 -1.42
C GLY A 142 -17.52 0.22 -1.88
N ASP A 143 -16.63 1.06 -1.38
CA ASP A 143 -16.45 2.42 -1.89
C ASP A 143 -15.56 2.38 -3.13
N SER A 144 -15.99 3.08 -4.19
CA SER A 144 -15.22 3.21 -5.43
C SER A 144 -14.38 4.49 -5.41
N TYR A 145 -13.14 4.37 -5.88
CA TYR A 145 -12.16 5.44 -5.93
C TYR A 145 -11.53 5.53 -7.31
N GLN A 146 -11.07 6.72 -7.65
CA GLN A 146 -10.19 6.97 -8.77
C GLN A 146 -8.80 7.27 -8.21
N CYS A 147 -7.85 6.41 -8.54
CA CYS A 147 -6.48 6.48 -8.09
C CYS A 147 -5.53 6.84 -9.22
N HIS A 148 -4.44 7.51 -8.87
CA HIS A 148 -3.32 7.76 -9.76
C HIS A 148 -1.99 7.66 -9.01
N ALA A 149 -0.93 7.35 -9.75
CA ALA A 149 0.42 7.33 -9.22
C ALA A 149 1.03 8.73 -9.35
N GLU A 150 1.38 9.33 -8.22
CA GLU A 150 2.15 10.58 -8.19
C GLU A 150 3.62 10.27 -7.90
N GLY A 151 4.52 10.83 -8.71
CA GLY A 151 5.92 10.91 -8.31
C GLY A 151 6.03 11.81 -7.09
N ARG A 152 6.80 11.38 -6.08
CA ARG A 152 7.02 12.20 -4.88
C ARG A 152 7.58 13.58 -5.29
N LYS A 153 6.85 14.65 -4.98
CA LYS A 153 7.39 16.03 -5.09
C LYS A 153 8.48 16.14 -4.02
N PHE A 154 9.73 16.28 -4.47
CA PHE A 154 10.88 16.59 -3.61
C PHE A 154 10.85 18.07 -3.21
#